data_AF-A0A964I5M4-F1
#
_entry.id   AF-A0A964I5M4-F1
#
_cell.length_a   1.000
_cell.length_b   1.000
_cell.length_c   1.000
_cell.angle_alpha   90.00
_cell.angle_beta   90.00
_cell.angle_gamma   90.00
#
_symmetry.space_group_name_H-M   'P 1'
#
loop_
_entity.id
_entity.type
_entity.pdbx_description
1 polymer ?
#
loop_
_entity_poly.entity_id
_entity_poly.type
_entity_poly.pdbx_seq_one_letter_code
_entity_poly.pdbx_strand_id
1 'polypeptide(L)'
;MRALVLFGVVVGALVALLWARPSMVPGGEAPRLTYLTTAHQLGVVGYRDPIGVISPDATRLAYTEGRHIRVLPIAGGVPRTLPAGEGQIRYLA
;
A
#
# COMPACT_ATOMS: atom_id res chain seq x y z
N MET A 1 17.35 -42.29 -28.43
CA MET A 1 17.32 -40.81 -28.60
C MET A 1 15.91 -40.21 -28.45
N ARG A 2 14.89 -40.65 -29.20
CA ARG A 2 13.50 -40.14 -29.08
C ARG A 2 12.93 -40.14 -27.64
N ALA A 3 13.11 -41.22 -26.89
CA ALA A 3 12.62 -41.34 -25.52
C ALA A 3 13.29 -40.35 -24.54
N LEU A 4 14.58 -40.08 -24.72
CA LEU A 4 15.33 -39.13 -23.88
C LEU A 4 14.90 -37.68 -24.14
N VAL A 5 14.63 -37.35 -25.41
CA VAL A 5 14.11 -36.03 -25.79
C VAL A 5 12.72 -35.79 -25.21
N LEU A 6 11.83 -36.79 -25.31
CA LEU A 6 10.49 -36.70 -24.73
C LEU A 6 10.53 -36.54 -23.22
N PHE A 7 11.41 -37.28 -22.53
CA PHE A 7 11.58 -37.15 -21.09
C PHE A 7 12.03 -35.73 -20.70
N GLY A 8 13.01 -35.17 -21.41
CA GLY A 8 13.48 -33.79 -21.16
C GLY A 8 12.38 -32.74 -21.36
N VAL A 9 11.56 -32.88 -22.40
CA VAL A 9 10.43 -31.97 -22.66
C VAL A 9 9.38 -32.06 -21.56
N VAL A 10 9.03 -33.27 -21.12
CA VAL A 10 8.04 -33.48 -20.05
C VAL A 10 8.53 -32.90 -18.72
N VAL A 11 9.79 -33.14 -18.36
CA VAL A 11 10.39 -32.58 -17.14
C VAL A 11 10.45 -31.05 -17.21
N GLY A 12 10.89 -30.49 -18.35
CA GLY A 12 10.93 -29.04 -18.55
C GLY A 12 9.53 -28.40 -18.44
N ALA A 13 8.51 -29.02 -19.03
CA ALA A 13 7.13 -28.55 -18.94
C ALA A 13 6.59 -28.62 -17.50
N LEU A 14 6.88 -29.69 -16.75
CA LEU A 14 6.46 -29.83 -15.36
C LEU A 14 7.15 -28.80 -14.44
N VAL A 15 8.43 -28.53 -14.65
CA VAL A 15 9.15 -27.48 -13.92
C VAL A 15 8.57 -26.12 -14.26
N ALA A 16 8.35 -25.81 -15.54
CA ALA A 16 7.72 -24.57 -15.95
C ALA A 16 6.32 -24.40 -15.31
N LEU A 17 5.54 -25.48 -15.21
CA LEU A 17 4.22 -25.45 -14.58
C LEU A 17 4.27 -25.17 -13.06
N LEU A 18 5.35 -25.57 -12.38
CA LEU A 18 5.56 -25.27 -10.96
C LEU A 18 5.89 -23.78 -10.73
N TRP A 19 6.67 -23.17 -11.63
CA TRP A 19 7.03 -21.76 -11.56
C TRP A 19 5.94 -20.83 -12.11
N ALA A 20 5.18 -21.29 -13.10
CA ALA A 20 4.11 -20.52 -13.72
C ALA A 20 2.78 -20.58 -12.96
N ARG A 21 2.72 -21.19 -11.76
CA ARG A 21 1.51 -21.17 -10.94
C ARG A 21 1.13 -19.72 -10.69
N PRO A 22 0.04 -19.22 -11.30
CA PRO A 22 -0.48 -17.94 -10.89
C PRO A 22 -0.83 -18.09 -9.41
N SER A 23 -0.59 -17.06 -8.61
CA SER A 23 -1.20 -16.92 -7.29
C SER A 23 -2.72 -16.73 -7.47
N MET A 24 -3.37 -17.74 -8.04
CA MET A 24 -4.81 -17.83 -8.16
C MET A 24 -5.27 -18.17 -6.75
N VAL A 25 -5.65 -17.15 -5.98
CA VAL A 25 -6.44 -17.31 -4.77
C VAL A 25 -7.85 -17.68 -5.24
N PRO A 26 -8.26 -18.97 -5.25
CA PRO A 26 -9.58 -19.34 -5.74
C PRO A 26 -10.57 -18.97 -4.63
N GLY A 27 -11.41 -17.95 -4.87
CA GLY A 27 -12.45 -17.54 -3.93
C GLY A 27 -12.02 -16.53 -2.86
N GLY A 28 -10.94 -15.77 -3.09
CA GLY A 28 -10.60 -14.64 -2.23
C GLY A 28 -11.68 -13.57 -2.32
N GLU A 29 -12.38 -13.34 -1.21
CA GLU A 29 -13.30 -12.21 -1.06
C GLU A 29 -12.62 -10.92 -1.53
N ALA A 30 -13.33 -10.06 -2.28
CA ALA A 30 -12.77 -8.81 -2.77
C ALA A 30 -12.10 -8.06 -1.62
N PRO A 31 -10.92 -7.45 -1.83
CA PRO A 31 -10.21 -6.75 -0.76
C PRO A 31 -11.15 -5.78 -0.05
N ARG A 32 -11.49 -6.07 1.20
CA ARG A 32 -12.36 -5.19 1.99
C ARG A 32 -11.53 -3.96 2.35
N LEU A 33 -11.94 -2.80 1.85
CA LEU A 33 -11.33 -1.52 2.23
C LEU A 33 -11.70 -1.24 3.68
N THR A 34 -10.69 -1.05 4.52
CA THR A 34 -10.87 -0.64 5.92
C THR A 34 -10.62 0.85 6.04
N TYR A 35 -11.61 1.58 6.55
CA TYR A 35 -11.42 2.98 6.90
C TYR A 35 -10.44 3.10 8.07
N LEU A 36 -9.38 3.89 7.91
CA LEU A 36 -8.40 4.16 8.97
C LEU A 36 -8.61 5.55 9.57
N THR A 37 -8.63 6.58 8.72
CA THR A 37 -8.72 7.98 9.16
C THR A 37 -9.11 8.90 8.01
N THR A 38 -9.40 10.16 8.34
CA THR A 38 -9.61 11.24 7.38
C THR A 38 -8.45 12.21 7.52
N ALA A 39 -7.80 12.55 6.41
CA ALA A 39 -6.76 13.58 6.39
C ALA A 39 -7.37 14.90 5.92
N HIS A 40 -7.39 15.91 6.80
CA HIS A 40 -8.00 17.20 6.48
C HIS A 40 -7.08 18.08 5.62
N GLN A 41 -7.51 18.38 4.40
CA GLN A 41 -6.82 19.33 3.53
C GLN A 41 -7.29 20.75 3.85
N LEU A 42 -6.34 21.60 4.29
CA LEU A 42 -6.58 23.02 4.60
C LEU A 42 -6.00 23.88 3.47
N GLY A 43 -6.81 24.71 2.79
CA GLY A 43 -6.36 25.64 1.74
C GLY A 43 -7.32 25.75 0.54
N VAL A 44 -6.92 26.49 -0.50
CA VAL A 44 -7.71 26.59 -1.75
C VAL A 44 -7.86 25.20 -2.36
N VAL A 45 -9.09 24.86 -2.78
CA VAL A 45 -9.43 23.63 -3.50
C VAL A 45 -8.44 23.44 -4.66
N GLY A 46 -7.59 22.43 -4.58
CA GLY A 46 -6.52 22.15 -5.56
C GLY A 46 -5.14 21.86 -4.96
N TYR A 47 -4.94 22.14 -3.67
CA TYR A 47 -3.65 21.93 -3.00
C TYR A 47 -3.39 20.47 -2.56
N ARG A 48 -3.27 19.56 -3.55
CA ARG A 48 -2.83 18.13 -3.53
C ARG A 48 -3.50 17.19 -2.50
N ASP A 49 -3.74 15.95 -2.95
CA ASP A 49 -4.17 14.86 -2.07
C ASP A 49 -3.19 14.68 -0.91
N PRO A 50 -3.67 14.51 0.33
CA PRO A 50 -2.80 14.20 1.45
C PRO A 50 -2.04 12.91 1.18
N ILE A 51 -0.71 12.97 1.25
CA ILE A 51 0.14 11.81 1.06
C ILE A 51 0.05 10.97 2.33
N GLY A 52 -0.31 9.70 2.17
CA GLY A 52 -0.31 8.68 3.23
C GLY A 52 0.60 7.52 2.87
N VAL A 53 1.37 7.02 3.83
CA VAL A 53 2.24 5.84 3.68
C VAL A 53 2.05 4.91 4.88
N ILE A 54 1.86 3.63 4.59
CA ILE A 54 1.78 2.57 5.61
C ILE A 54 3.21 2.05 5.86
N SER A 55 3.56 1.82 7.13
CA SER A 55 4.86 1.26 7.51
C SER A 55 5.05 -0.17 6.95
N PRO A 56 6.30 -0.62 6.72
CA PRO A 56 6.56 -1.96 6.15
C PRO A 56 5.98 -3.12 6.97
N ASP A 57 5.85 -2.95 8.28
CA ASP A 57 5.25 -3.91 9.21
C ASP A 57 3.71 -3.80 9.29
N ALA A 58 3.10 -2.90 8.51
CA ALA A 58 1.67 -2.61 8.48
C ALA A 58 1.05 -2.19 9.84
N THR A 59 1.85 -1.72 10.79
CA THR A 59 1.34 -1.33 12.12
C THR A 59 0.99 0.15 12.22
N ARG A 60 1.50 1.00 11.32
CA ARG A 60 1.34 2.46 11.38
C ARG A 60 1.01 3.07 10.02
N LEU A 61 0.22 4.14 10.06
CA LEU A 61 -0.01 5.05 8.94
C LEU A 61 0.64 6.40 9.26
N ALA A 62 1.50 6.90 8.38
CA ALA A 62 1.95 8.28 8.40
C ALA A 62 1.24 9.07 7.31
N TYR A 63 0.71 10.25 7.60
CA TYR A 63 0.04 11.10 6.61
C TYR A 63 0.26 12.58 6.85
N THR A 64 0.18 13.36 5.78
CA THR A 64 0.30 14.82 5.83
C THR A 64 -1.04 15.48 6.13
N GLU A 65 -1.07 16.39 7.10
CA GLU A 65 -2.23 17.24 7.39
C GLU A 65 -1.79 18.66 7.75
N GLY A 66 -2.13 19.64 6.91
CA GLY A 66 -1.65 21.01 7.04
C GLY A 66 -0.12 21.07 6.99
N ARG A 67 0.52 21.50 8.09
CA ARG A 67 1.99 21.56 8.24
C ARG A 67 2.59 20.36 8.95
N HIS A 68 1.78 19.40 9.34
CA HIS A 68 2.21 18.34 10.23
C HIS A 68 2.21 17.01 9.50
N ILE A 69 3.11 16.14 9.94
CA ILE A 69 3.00 14.70 9.71
C ILE A 69 2.30 14.12 10.94
N ARG A 70 1.21 13.41 10.70
CA ARG A 70 0.50 12.64 11.71
C ARG A 70 0.85 11.16 11.57
N VAL A 71 1.04 10.48 12.68
CA VAL A 71 1.34 9.05 12.74
C VAL A 71 0.29 8.34 13.58
N LEU A 72 -0.42 7.39 12.99
CA LEU A 72 -1.55 6.65 13.57
C LEU A 72 -1.20 5.17 13.68
N PRO A 73 -1.43 4.50 14.82
CA PRO A 73 -1.46 3.04 14.89
C PRO A 73 -2.69 2.49 14.13
N ILE A 74 -2.47 1.54 13.21
CA ILE A 74 -3.54 0.98 12.37
C ILE A 74 -4.53 0.13 13.18
N ALA A 75 -4.07 -0.51 14.26
CA ALA A 75 -4.94 -1.25 15.19
C ALA A 75 -5.88 -0.35 16.03
N GLY A 76 -5.87 0.96 15.78
CA GLY A 76 -6.52 1.96 16.62
C GLY A 76 -5.60 2.46 17.73
N GLY A 77 -5.87 3.67 18.21
CA GLY A 77 -5.07 4.32 19.24
C GLY A 77 -4.93 5.82 19.01
N VAL A 78 -4.13 6.46 19.86
CA VAL A 78 -3.92 7.91 19.83
C VAL A 78 -2.91 8.27 18.73
N PRO A 79 -3.27 9.13 17.76
CA PRO A 79 -2.31 9.63 16.79
C PRO A 79 -1.23 10.50 17.44
N ARG A 80 0.00 10.39 16.96
CA ARG A 80 1.11 11.29 17.30
C ARG A 80 1.28 12.34 16.22
N THR A 81 1.40 13.59 16.63
CA THR A 81 1.74 14.70 15.74
C THR A 81 3.25 14.95 15.80
N LEU A 82 3.90 14.98 14.63
CA LEU A 82 5.30 15.40 14.51
C LEU A 82 5.39 16.94 14.43
N PRO A 83 6.56 17.54 14.74
CA PRO A 83 6.74 18.98 14.61
C PRO A 83 6.34 19.51 13.23
N ALA A 84 5.85 20.75 13.19
CA ALA A 84 5.44 21.41 11.96
C ALA A 84 6.63 21.60 11.01
N GLY A 85 6.41 21.37 9.72
CA GLY A 85 7.32 21.82 8.67
C GLY A 85 7.31 23.34 8.50
N GLU A 86 8.35 23.86 7.86
CA GLU A 86 8.51 25.31 7.65
C GLU A 86 7.50 25.87 6.63
N GLY A 87 7.08 25.07 5.67
CA GLY A 87 6.19 25.50 4.58
C GLY A 87 4.72 25.15 4.79
N GLN A 88 3.85 26.11 4.48
CA GLN A 88 2.42 25.86 4.19
C GLN A 88 1.94 26.85 3.16
N ILE A 89 1.25 26.35 2.13
CA ILE A 89 0.43 27.23 1.31
C ILE A 89 -0.95 27.29 1.93
N ARG A 90 -1.39 28.51 2.22
CA ARG A 90 -2.69 28.80 2.82
C ARG A 90 -3.36 29.88 2.00
N TYR A 91 -4.68 29.79 1.87
CA TYR A 91 -5.48 30.91 1.41
C TYR A 91 -5.70 31.85 2.60
N LEU A 92 -5.37 33.13 2.43
CA LEU A 92 -5.75 34.18 3.35
C LEU A 92 -6.84 34.98 2.62
N ALA A 93 -8.08 34.86 3.11
CA ALA A 93 -9.22 35.60 2.60
C ALA A 93 -9.13 37.07 3.04
#